data_AF-A0A1B9QXG2-F1
#
_entry.id   AF-A0A1B9QXG2-F1
#
_cell.length_a   1.000
_cell.length_b   1.000
_cell.length_c   1.000
_cell.angle_alpha   90.00
_cell.angle_beta   90.00
_cell.angle_gamma   90.00
#
_symmetry.space_group_name_H-M   'P 1'
#
loop_
_entity.id
_entity.type
_entity.pdbx_description
1 polymer ?
#
loop_
_entity_poly.entity_id
_entity_poly.type
_entity_poly.pdbx_seq_one_letter_code
_entity_poly.pdbx_strand_id
1 'polypeptide(L)'
;MSIEHTPPSTYILRNLHDIAIPESVRWFPQTIGWKMVGCALLLVALYFAYGMVRHWWTNRYRQEAVYALKSIDPQEKKAAERAFKILKVVLRHLDSRNARLFGQPCLNQLDAYRTSNKKASPLFTDALSQRWMQSLIDPKTELTRDQRVEVINKSLEWIKSHRTSVVLSSTEKGNA
;
A
#
# COMPACT_ATOMS: atom_id res chain seq x y z
N MET A 1 89.23 -11.43 18.97
CA MET A 1 88.80 -10.96 20.30
C MET A 1 87.58 -10.06 20.09
N SER A 2 86.38 -10.60 20.27
CA SER A 2 85.12 -9.85 20.18
C SER A 2 84.85 -9.19 21.52
N ILE A 3 84.87 -7.85 21.55
CA ILE A 3 84.54 -7.08 22.75
C ILE A 3 83.01 -7.12 22.93
N GLU A 4 82.58 -7.74 24.02
CA GLU A 4 81.19 -7.83 24.43
C GLU A 4 80.80 -6.50 25.09
N HIS A 5 80.01 -5.69 24.40
CA HIS A 5 79.47 -4.45 24.94
C HIS A 5 78.20 -4.77 25.74
N THR A 6 78.36 -5.04 27.04
CA THR A 6 77.22 -5.08 27.95
C THR A 6 76.68 -3.65 28.11
N PRO A 7 75.39 -3.38 27.82
CA PRO A 7 74.83 -2.06 28.03
C PRO A 7 74.95 -1.69 29.52
N PRO A 8 75.27 -0.42 29.85
CA PRO A 8 75.40 0.01 31.23
C PRO A 8 74.08 -0.23 31.95
N SER A 9 74.12 -1.00 33.04
CA SER A 9 72.98 -1.28 33.91
C SER A 9 72.64 -0.02 34.71
N THR A 10 72.15 0.99 34.02
CA THR A 10 71.71 2.25 34.62
C THR A 10 70.50 1.96 35.49
N TYR A 11 70.59 2.29 36.78
CA TYR A 11 69.56 2.11 37.81
C TYR A 11 68.15 2.56 37.39
N ILE A 12 68.07 3.44 36.39
CA ILE A 12 66.85 3.96 35.75
C ILE A 12 65.99 2.83 35.15
N LEU A 13 66.60 1.78 34.58
CA LEU A 13 65.86 0.67 33.95
C LEU A 13 65.33 -0.36 34.96
N ARG A 14 65.83 -0.37 36.20
CA ARG A 14 65.45 -1.36 37.22
C ARG A 14 64.07 -1.10 37.83
N ASN A 15 63.56 0.13 37.71
CA ASN A 15 62.24 0.53 38.22
C ASN A 15 61.20 0.71 37.11
N LEU A 16 61.50 0.33 35.86
CA LEU A 16 60.50 0.23 34.81
C LEU A 16 59.67 -1.02 35.07
N HIS A 17 58.59 -0.82 35.82
CA HIS A 17 57.54 -1.81 36.01
C HIS A 17 56.88 -2.06 34.64
N ASP A 18 56.83 -3.32 34.20
CA ASP A 18 56.09 -3.69 33.00
C ASP A 18 54.68 -3.14 33.11
N ILE A 19 54.34 -2.22 32.21
CA ILE A 19 53.03 -1.61 32.16
C ILE A 19 52.09 -2.70 31.67
N ALA A 20 51.31 -3.29 32.58
CA ALA A 20 50.28 -4.25 32.22
C ALA A 20 49.41 -3.64 31.13
N ILE A 21 49.43 -4.25 29.94
CA ILE A 21 48.60 -3.82 28.81
C ILE A 21 47.15 -3.96 29.30
N PRO A 22 46.38 -2.86 29.40
CA PRO A 22 45.02 -2.96 29.90
C PRO A 22 44.26 -3.93 28.99
N GLU A 23 43.50 -4.85 29.58
CA GLU A 23 42.61 -5.71 28.82
C GLU A 23 41.81 -4.83 27.84
N SER A 24 41.76 -5.26 26.58
CA SER A 24 41.10 -4.52 25.53
C SER A 24 39.69 -4.15 26.00
N VAL A 25 39.41 -2.85 26.05
CA VAL A 25 38.14 -2.32 26.53
C VAL A 25 37.03 -3.07 25.78
N ARG A 26 36.26 -3.88 26.51
CA ARG A 26 35.13 -4.61 25.94
C ARG A 26 34.14 -3.56 25.42
N TRP A 27 34.17 -3.36 24.11
CA TRP A 27 33.26 -2.47 23.37
C TRP A 27 31.79 -2.84 23.52
N PHE A 28 31.50 -4.03 24.06
CA PHE A 28 30.16 -4.46 24.43
C PHE A 28 29.91 -4.20 25.91
N PRO A 29 29.06 -3.22 26.28
CA PRO A 29 28.78 -2.95 27.68
C PRO A 29 28.01 -4.12 28.28
N GLN A 30 28.49 -4.65 29.40
CA GLN A 30 27.84 -5.72 30.17
C GLN A 30 26.61 -5.20 30.96
N THR A 31 25.87 -4.24 30.41
CA THR A 31 24.75 -3.59 31.08
C THR A 31 23.43 -3.95 30.42
N ILE A 32 22.39 -4.12 31.25
CA ILE A 32 21.02 -4.43 30.84
C ILE A 32 20.43 -3.38 29.88
N GLY A 33 21.03 -2.17 29.80
CA GLY A 33 20.61 -1.09 28.92
C GLY A 33 20.51 -1.50 27.45
N TRP A 34 21.42 -2.31 26.91
CA TRP A 34 21.31 -2.79 25.53
C TRP A 34 20.16 -3.77 25.30
N LYS A 35 19.76 -4.52 26.32
CA LYS A 35 18.54 -5.34 26.25
C LYS A 35 17.30 -4.45 26.19
N MET A 36 17.28 -3.34 26.94
CA MET A 36 16.19 -2.36 26.87
C MET A 36 16.14 -1.67 25.50
N VAL A 37 17.29 -1.28 24.94
CA VAL A 37 17.38 -0.72 23.58
C VAL A 37 16.94 -1.75 22.54
N GLY A 38 17.38 -3.00 22.65
CA GLY A 38 16.95 -4.09 21.78
C GLY A 38 15.44 -4.33 21.84
N CYS A 39 14.86 -4.36 23.05
CA CYS A 39 13.40 -4.46 23.24
C CYS A 39 12.67 -3.25 22.62
N ALA A 40 13.16 -2.03 22.83
CA ALA A 40 12.56 -0.83 22.25
C ALA A 40 12.61 -0.87 20.72
N LEU A 41 13.75 -1.24 20.14
CA LEU A 41 13.92 -1.40 18.70
C LEU A 41 12.99 -2.48 18.13
N LEU A 42 12.84 -3.60 18.84
CA LEU A 42 11.92 -4.66 18.46
C LEU A 42 10.47 -4.18 18.46
N LEU A 43 10.02 -3.45 19.48
CA LEU A 43 8.67 -2.88 19.53
C LEU A 43 8.42 -1.90 18.37
N VAL A 44 9.39 -1.04 18.06
CA VAL A 44 9.33 -0.13 16.92
C VAL A 44 9.24 -0.90 15.60
N ALA A 45 10.06 -1.93 15.42
CA ALA A 45 10.03 -2.78 14.24
C ALA A 45 8.68 -3.49 14.07
N LEU A 46 8.10 -4.02 15.15
CA LEU A 46 6.77 -4.63 15.13
C LEU A 46 5.67 -3.62 14.78
N TYR A 47 5.76 -2.39 15.31
CA TYR A 47 4.81 -1.32 14.98
C TYR A 47 4.86 -0.97 13.49
N PHE A 48 6.06 -0.81 12.92
CA PHE A 48 6.22 -0.56 11.49
C PHE A 48 5.75 -1.75 10.64
N ALA A 49 6.11 -2.98 11.02
CA ALA A 49 5.67 -4.19 10.34
C ALA A 49 4.14 -4.30 10.34
N TYR A 50 3.49 -4.03 11.48
CA TYR A 50 2.03 -4.01 11.58
C TYR A 50 1.39 -2.98 10.65
N GLY A 51 1.92 -1.75 10.60
CA GLY A 51 1.44 -0.71 9.69
C GLY A 51 1.59 -1.12 8.22
N MET A 52 2.73 -1.70 7.85
CA MET A 52 3.03 -2.15 6.49
C MET A 52 2.16 -3.33 6.08
N VAL A 53 1.96 -4.31 6.97
CA VAL A 53 1.05 -5.44 6.76
C VAL A 53 -0.37 -4.92 6.59
N ARG A 54 -0.85 -4.04 7.47
CA ARG A 54 -2.20 -3.48 7.35
C ARG A 54 -2.39 -2.75 6.02
N HIS A 55 -1.41 -1.96 5.59
CA HIS A 55 -1.44 -1.29 4.29
C HIS A 55 -1.45 -2.30 3.12
N TRP A 56 -0.64 -3.35 3.20
CA TRP A 56 -0.59 -4.40 2.19
C TRP A 56 -1.92 -5.17 2.09
N TRP A 57 -2.52 -5.54 3.22
CA TRP A 57 -3.84 -6.17 3.27
C TRP A 57 -4.92 -5.28 2.66
N THR A 58 -4.89 -3.97 2.94
CA THR A 58 -5.80 -3.02 2.28
C THR A 58 -5.54 -2.85 0.78
N ASN A 59 -4.38 -3.24 0.25
CA ASN A 59 -4.10 -3.18 -1.18
C ASN A 59 -4.36 -4.50 -1.90
N ARG A 60 -4.52 -5.60 -1.16
CA ARG A 60 -4.74 -6.94 -1.70
C ARG A 60 -6.03 -7.05 -2.51
N TYR A 61 -7.14 -6.48 -2.00
CA TYR A 61 -8.42 -6.50 -2.72
C TYR A 61 -8.30 -5.82 -4.10
N ARG A 62 -7.45 -4.79 -4.22
CA ARG A 62 -7.22 -4.08 -5.49
C ARG A 62 -6.49 -4.97 -6.49
N GLN A 63 -5.49 -5.71 -6.04
CA GLN A 63 -4.76 -6.66 -6.87
C GLN A 63 -5.68 -7.80 -7.36
N GLU A 64 -6.49 -8.36 -6.47
CA GLU A 64 -7.47 -9.41 -6.82
C GLU A 64 -8.49 -8.90 -7.83
N ALA A 65 -9.01 -7.68 -7.65
CA ALA A 65 -9.96 -7.10 -8.58
C ALA A 65 -9.34 -6.74 -9.95
N VAL A 66 -8.08 -6.27 -9.98
CA VAL A 66 -7.33 -6.08 -11.24
C VAL A 66 -7.10 -7.41 -11.95
N TYR A 67 -6.72 -8.45 -11.22
CA TYR A 67 -6.52 -9.78 -11.79
C TYR A 67 -7.84 -10.33 -12.37
N ALA A 68 -8.94 -10.21 -11.62
CA ALA A 68 -10.26 -10.62 -12.07
C ALA A 68 -10.68 -9.86 -13.34
N LEU A 69 -10.49 -8.54 -13.42
CA LEU A 69 -10.79 -7.77 -14.64
C LEU A 69 -9.92 -8.19 -15.83
N LYS A 70 -8.63 -8.46 -15.63
CA LYS A 70 -7.73 -8.92 -16.69
C LYS A 70 -8.07 -10.32 -17.21
N SER A 71 -8.70 -11.15 -16.38
CA SER A 71 -9.14 -12.49 -16.78
C SER A 71 -10.41 -12.50 -17.62
N ILE A 72 -11.10 -11.36 -17.77
CA ILE A 72 -12.30 -11.27 -18.59
C ILE A 72 -11.91 -11.31 -20.07
N ASP A 73 -12.42 -12.28 -20.81
CA ASP A 73 -12.35 -12.29 -22.26
C ASP A 73 -13.40 -11.30 -22.85
N PRO A 74 -12.98 -10.25 -23.56
CA PRO A 74 -13.89 -9.30 -24.19
C PRO A 74 -14.82 -9.89 -25.25
N GLN A 75 -14.51 -11.07 -25.80
CA GLN A 75 -15.36 -11.76 -26.77
C GLN A 75 -16.66 -12.26 -26.15
N GLU A 76 -16.66 -12.55 -24.85
CA GLU A 76 -17.84 -13.01 -24.15
C GLU A 76 -18.93 -11.92 -24.09
N LYS A 77 -20.18 -12.29 -24.37
CA LYS A 77 -21.33 -11.37 -24.22
C LYS A 77 -21.46 -10.84 -22.79
N LYS A 78 -21.07 -11.65 -21.80
CA LYS A 78 -21.14 -11.33 -20.37
C LYS A 78 -19.92 -10.57 -19.85
N ALA A 79 -18.96 -10.20 -20.70
CA ALA A 79 -17.74 -9.51 -20.28
C ALA A 79 -18.06 -8.21 -19.50
N ALA A 80 -18.99 -7.41 -20.02
CA ALA A 80 -19.41 -6.16 -19.40
C ALA A 80 -20.17 -6.38 -18.07
N GLU A 81 -20.95 -7.46 -17.97
CA GLU A 81 -21.64 -7.85 -16.73
C GLU A 81 -20.63 -8.29 -15.66
N ARG A 82 -19.61 -9.09 -16.04
CA ARG A 82 -18.53 -9.51 -15.16
C ARG A 82 -17.73 -8.32 -14.64
N ALA A 83 -17.39 -7.37 -15.52
CA ALA A 83 -16.72 -6.13 -15.13
C ALA A 83 -17.55 -5.34 -14.11
N PHE A 84 -18.86 -5.23 -14.33
CA PHE A 84 -19.77 -4.56 -13.39
C PHE A 84 -19.79 -5.26 -12.03
N LYS A 85 -19.91 -6.59 -11.99
CA LYS A 85 -19.91 -7.36 -10.73
C LYS A 85 -18.64 -7.12 -9.92
N ILE A 86 -17.47 -7.12 -10.57
CA ILE A 86 -16.18 -6.87 -9.89
C ILE A 86 -16.17 -5.47 -9.30
N LEU A 87 -16.50 -4.44 -10.09
CA LEU A 87 -16.58 -3.07 -9.59
C LEU A 87 -17.60 -2.93 -8.45
N LYS A 88 -18.70 -3.67 -8.52
CA LYS A 88 -19.74 -3.66 -7.49
C LYS A 88 -19.25 -4.25 -6.17
N VAL A 89 -18.49 -5.35 -6.23
CA VAL A 89 -17.84 -5.94 -5.05
C VAL A 89 -16.85 -4.95 -4.43
N VAL A 90 -16.03 -4.29 -5.25
CA VAL A 90 -15.09 -3.27 -4.76
C VAL A 90 -15.84 -2.10 -4.12
N LEU A 91 -16.87 -1.54 -4.75
CA LEU A 91 -17.68 -0.47 -4.16
C LEU A 91 -18.32 -0.85 -2.82
N ARG A 92 -18.81 -2.08 -2.71
CA ARG A 92 -19.37 -2.61 -1.45
C ARG A 92 -18.30 -2.78 -0.37
N HIS A 93 -17.07 -3.14 -0.77
CA HIS A 93 -15.93 -3.22 0.14
C HIS A 93 -15.52 -1.84 0.68
N LEU A 94 -15.63 -0.79 -0.15
CA LEU A 94 -15.35 0.58 0.25
C LEU A 94 -16.42 1.15 1.20
N ASP A 95 -17.69 0.96 0.87
CA ASP A 95 -18.82 1.26 1.76
C ASP A 95 -20.00 0.33 1.44
N SER A 96 -20.44 -0.41 2.45
CA SER A 96 -21.59 -1.32 2.35
C SER A 96 -22.88 -0.63 1.86
N ARG A 97 -23.05 0.67 2.09
CA ARG A 97 -24.20 1.46 1.60
C ARG A 97 -24.28 1.50 0.08
N ASN A 98 -23.14 1.38 -0.60
CA ASN A 98 -23.07 1.35 -2.06
C ASN A 98 -23.72 0.09 -2.65
N ALA A 99 -24.01 -0.95 -1.87
CA ALA A 99 -24.60 -2.19 -2.35
C ALA A 99 -25.96 -1.99 -3.05
N ARG A 100 -26.74 -0.99 -2.64
CA ARG A 100 -28.08 -0.70 -3.17
C ARG A 100 -28.07 0.08 -4.48
N LEU A 101 -26.94 0.71 -4.84
CA LEU A 101 -26.87 1.57 -6.02
C LEU A 101 -26.89 0.74 -7.32
N PHE A 102 -27.53 1.22 -8.37
CA PHE A 102 -27.45 0.62 -9.70
C PHE A 102 -27.57 1.73 -10.76
N GLY A 103 -27.15 1.47 -11.99
CA GLY A 103 -27.26 2.43 -13.09
C GLY A 103 -26.49 3.72 -12.82
N GLN A 104 -27.08 4.87 -13.18
CA GLN A 104 -26.42 6.19 -13.08
C GLN A 104 -25.94 6.53 -11.65
N PRO A 105 -26.73 6.33 -10.57
CA PRO A 105 -26.23 6.52 -9.21
C PRO A 105 -24.97 5.71 -8.88
N CYS A 106 -24.84 4.50 -9.42
CA CYS A 106 -23.65 3.67 -9.22
C CYS A 106 -22.43 4.25 -9.95
N LEU A 107 -22.61 4.73 -11.19
CA LEU A 107 -21.54 5.37 -11.97
C LEU A 107 -21.04 6.65 -11.31
N ASN A 108 -21.97 7.50 -10.84
CA ASN A 108 -21.64 8.73 -10.12
C ASN A 108 -20.81 8.42 -8.86
N GLN A 109 -21.15 7.34 -8.16
CA GLN A 109 -20.41 6.92 -6.98
C GLN A 109 -19.00 6.41 -7.32
N LEU A 110 -18.83 5.67 -8.42
CA LEU A 110 -17.49 5.32 -8.92
C LEU A 110 -16.65 6.58 -9.13
N ASP A 111 -17.20 7.58 -9.83
CA ASP A 111 -16.48 8.84 -10.05
C ASP A 111 -16.16 9.62 -8.77
N ALA A 112 -17.05 9.56 -7.76
CA ALA A 112 -16.81 10.17 -6.45
C ALA A 112 -15.59 9.58 -5.71
N TYR A 113 -15.30 8.28 -5.88
CA TYR A 113 -14.11 7.64 -5.31
C TYR A 113 -12.83 7.92 -6.10
N ARG A 114 -12.90 8.49 -7.32
CA ARG A 114 -11.71 8.70 -8.18
C ARG A 114 -10.94 9.98 -7.84
N THR A 115 -11.63 11.07 -7.51
CA THR A 115 -10.99 12.39 -7.35
C THR A 115 -11.53 13.16 -6.14
N SER A 116 -10.65 13.83 -5.39
CA SER A 116 -11.08 14.96 -4.53
C SER A 116 -11.10 16.29 -5.27
N ASN A 117 -10.51 16.34 -6.47
CA ASN A 117 -10.46 17.52 -7.30
C ASN A 117 -11.72 17.57 -8.17
N LYS A 118 -12.62 18.51 -7.85
CA LYS A 118 -13.88 18.77 -8.57
C LYS A 118 -13.71 19.04 -10.07
N LYS A 119 -12.49 19.35 -10.55
CA LYS A 119 -12.20 19.65 -11.96
C LYS A 119 -11.83 18.44 -12.82
N ALA A 120 -11.63 17.25 -12.25
CA ALA A 120 -11.29 16.07 -13.06
C ALA A 120 -12.52 15.54 -13.80
N SER A 121 -12.44 15.45 -15.13
CA SER A 121 -13.54 15.03 -16.01
C SER A 121 -14.00 13.60 -15.68
N PRO A 122 -15.27 13.36 -15.32
CA PRO A 122 -15.75 12.05 -14.86
C PRO A 122 -15.46 10.93 -15.86
N LEU A 123 -15.08 9.76 -15.36
CA LEU A 123 -14.70 8.59 -16.15
C LEU A 123 -15.92 7.84 -16.70
N PHE A 124 -17.04 7.88 -15.96
CA PHE A 124 -18.22 7.06 -16.24
C PHE A 124 -19.48 7.87 -16.63
N THR A 125 -19.33 9.16 -16.95
CA THR A 125 -20.47 10.01 -17.38
C THR A 125 -20.70 9.99 -18.89
N ASP A 126 -19.93 9.20 -19.63
CA ASP A 126 -20.06 9.09 -21.09
C ASP A 126 -21.23 8.20 -21.55
N ALA A 127 -21.61 8.35 -22.82
CA ALA A 127 -22.70 7.60 -23.43
C ALA A 127 -22.47 6.08 -23.46
N LEU A 128 -21.21 5.63 -23.54
CA LEU A 128 -20.88 4.20 -23.47
C LEU A 128 -21.16 3.67 -22.07
N SER A 129 -20.81 4.40 -21.01
CA SER A 129 -21.10 4.00 -19.63
C SER A 129 -22.61 3.89 -19.36
N GLN A 130 -23.42 4.78 -19.94
CA GLN A 130 -24.89 4.68 -19.86
C GLN A 130 -25.42 3.47 -20.63
N ARG A 131 -24.96 3.26 -21.87
CA ARG A 131 -25.32 2.08 -22.67
C ARG A 131 -24.90 0.78 -22.01
N TRP A 132 -23.76 0.79 -21.33
CA TRP A 132 -23.31 -0.35 -20.54
C TRP A 132 -24.30 -0.67 -19.41
N MET A 133 -24.76 0.32 -18.64
CA MET A 133 -25.79 0.08 -17.62
C MET A 133 -27.10 -0.47 -18.20
N GLN A 134 -27.50 0.01 -19.39
CA GLN A 134 -28.69 -0.49 -20.09
C GLN A 134 -28.51 -1.94 -20.56
N SER A 135 -27.33 -2.32 -21.07
CA SER A 135 -27.02 -3.69 -21.51
C SER A 135 -27.10 -4.74 -20.40
N LEU A 136 -27.04 -4.31 -19.13
CA LEU A 136 -27.16 -5.19 -17.97
C LEU A 136 -28.63 -5.54 -17.66
N ILE A 137 -29.58 -4.71 -18.11
CA ILE A 137 -31.02 -4.87 -17.87
C ILE A 137 -31.70 -5.43 -19.12
N ASP A 138 -31.40 -4.84 -20.28
CA ASP A 138 -32.05 -5.17 -21.54
C ASP A 138 -31.14 -6.05 -22.41
N PRO A 139 -31.49 -7.33 -22.64
CA PRO A 139 -30.71 -8.22 -23.49
C PRO A 139 -30.66 -7.79 -24.96
N LYS A 140 -31.55 -6.88 -25.41
CA LYS A 140 -31.51 -6.34 -26.78
C LYS A 140 -30.39 -5.31 -26.97
N THR A 141 -29.95 -4.68 -25.89
CA THR A 141 -28.91 -3.66 -25.92
C THR A 141 -27.54 -4.34 -25.78
N GLU A 142 -27.02 -4.92 -26.86
CA GLU A 142 -25.68 -5.51 -26.84
C GLU A 142 -24.58 -4.45 -27.04
N LEU A 143 -23.47 -4.62 -26.31
CA LEU A 143 -22.22 -3.88 -26.50
C LEU A 143 -21.37 -4.58 -27.56
N THR A 144 -20.75 -3.79 -28.45
CA THR A 144 -19.73 -4.30 -29.38
C THR A 144 -18.49 -4.77 -28.62
N ARG A 145 -17.64 -5.56 -29.29
CA ARG A 145 -16.38 -6.01 -28.70
C ARG A 145 -15.52 -4.83 -28.22
N ASP A 146 -15.37 -3.79 -29.05
CA ASP A 146 -14.53 -2.63 -28.72
C ASP A 146 -15.09 -1.87 -27.51
N GLN A 147 -16.41 -1.73 -27.43
CA GLN A 147 -17.09 -1.15 -26.28
C GLN A 147 -16.86 -1.95 -24.99
N ARG A 148 -16.85 -3.29 -25.07
CA ARG A 148 -16.53 -4.15 -23.90
C ARG A 148 -15.09 -3.98 -23.46
N VAL A 149 -14.15 -3.92 -24.41
CA VAL A 149 -12.73 -3.65 -24.12
C VAL A 149 -12.57 -2.30 -23.43
N GLU A 150 -13.24 -1.26 -23.93
CA GLU A 150 -13.20 0.08 -23.35
C GLU A 150 -13.77 0.09 -21.92
N VAL A 151 -14.90 -0.58 -21.66
CA VAL A 151 -15.47 -0.73 -20.31
C VAL A 151 -14.49 -1.43 -19.36
N ILE A 152 -13.82 -2.50 -19.82
CA ILE A 152 -12.81 -3.22 -19.00
C ILE A 152 -11.62 -2.29 -18.69
N ASN A 153 -11.13 -1.54 -19.68
CA ASN A 153 -10.02 -0.60 -19.50
C ASN A 153 -10.37 0.54 -18.54
N LYS A 154 -11.55 1.14 -18.70
CA LYS A 154 -12.11 2.13 -17.76
C LYS A 154 -12.21 1.58 -16.34
N SER A 155 -12.69 0.35 -16.21
CA SER A 155 -12.78 -0.34 -14.93
C SER A 155 -11.39 -0.56 -14.31
N LEU A 156 -10.40 -0.99 -15.09
CA LEU A 156 -9.02 -1.18 -14.64
C LEU A 156 -8.37 0.13 -14.19
N GLU A 157 -8.57 1.21 -14.96
CA GLU A 157 -8.09 2.55 -14.60
C GLU A 157 -8.69 3.01 -13.27
N TRP A 158 -9.99 2.81 -13.08
CA TRP A 158 -10.65 3.16 -11.84
C TRP A 158 -10.11 2.35 -10.65
N ILE A 159 -9.94 1.02 -10.77
CA ILE A 159 -9.41 0.22 -9.66
C ILE A 159 -7.98 0.66 -9.28
N LYS A 160 -7.17 1.08 -10.25
CA LYS A 160 -5.81 1.58 -10.02
C LYS A 160 -5.75 2.99 -9.42
N SER A 161 -6.77 3.81 -9.62
CA SER A 161 -6.76 5.23 -9.20
C SER A 161 -7.72 5.57 -8.07
N HIS A 162 -8.70 4.73 -7.75
CA HIS A 162 -9.68 5.02 -6.71
C HIS A 162 -9.06 5.15 -5.33
N ARG A 163 -9.67 5.98 -4.52
CA ARG A 163 -9.33 6.20 -3.11
C ARG A 163 -10.14 5.25 -2.25
N THR A 164 -9.57 4.83 -1.14
CA THR A 164 -10.27 3.95 -0.17
C THR A 164 -11.28 4.73 0.69
N SER A 165 -11.13 6.06 0.79
CA SER A 165 -12.08 6.95 1.46
C SER A 165 -12.55 8.05 0.51
N VAL A 166 -13.86 8.28 0.49
CA VAL A 166 -14.40 9.55 -0.02
C VAL A 166 -14.10 10.57 1.06
N VAL A 167 -13.39 11.64 0.72
CA VAL A 167 -13.29 12.80 1.60
C VAL A 167 -14.68 13.42 1.63
N LEU A 168 -15.51 12.98 2.58
CA LEU A 168 -16.59 13.82 3.07
C LEU A 168 -15.88 15.07 3.57
N SER A 169 -16.04 16.17 2.86
CA SER A 169 -15.70 17.48 3.39
C SER A 169 -16.44 17.60 4.72
N SER A 170 -15.70 17.41 5.82
CA SER A 170 -16.13 17.73 7.17
C SER A 170 -16.33 19.25 7.26
N THR A 171 -17.41 19.73 6.68
CA THR A 171 -18.03 21.00 7.06
C THR A 171 -19.13 20.67 8.06
N GLU A 172 -19.13 21.42 9.15
CA GLU A 172 -20.07 21.36 10.28
C GLU A 172 -19.86 20.26 11.34
N LYS A 173 -18.82 20.44 12.17
CA LYS A 173 -19.10 20.41 13.62
C LYS A 173 -19.35 21.86 14.05
N GLY A 174 -20.61 22.25 13.94
CA GLY A 174 -21.14 23.44 14.59
C GLY A 174 -21.14 23.27 16.10
N ASN A 175 -21.01 24.42 16.76
CA ASN A 175 -21.22 24.66 18.18
C ASN A 175 -22.28 23.78 18.84
N ALA A 176 -21.90 23.18 19.96
CA ALA A 176 -22.71 23.11 21.18
C ALA A 176 -21.75 23.06 22.37
#